data_AF-A0A952V3R9-F1
#
_entry.id   AF-A0A952V3R9-F1
#
_cell.length_a   1.000
_cell.length_b   1.000
_cell.length_c   1.000
_cell.angle_alpha   90.00
_cell.angle_beta   90.00
_cell.angle_gamma   90.00
#
_symmetry.space_group_name_H-M   'P 1'
#
loop_
_entity.id
_entity.type
_entity.pdbx_description
1 polymer ?
#
loop_
_entity_poly.entity_id
_entity_poly.type
_entity_poly.pdbx_seq_one_letter_code
_entity_poly.pdbx_strand_id
1 'polypeptide(L)' 'MAAVGRTINAICASAILPTPFDAVATIPPTQAALVRRVPRFNLWLWYRVDDERVDFIMVTPTPPVIE' A
#
# COMPACT_ATOMS: atom_id res chain seq x y z
N MET A 1 -11.20 -4.35 -9.80
CA MET A 1 -10.53 -3.14 -10.33
C MET A 1 -11.00 -1.85 -9.67
N ALA A 2 -12.29 -1.49 -9.67
CA ALA A 2 -12.74 -0.20 -9.12
C ALA A 2 -12.36 0.06 -7.65
N ALA A 3 -12.37 -0.97 -6.79
CA ALA A 3 -11.99 -0.81 -5.38
C ALA A 3 -10.50 -0.51 -5.19
N VAL A 4 -9.63 -1.14 -5.99
CA VAL A 4 -8.18 -0.88 -5.99
C VAL A 4 -7.92 0.57 -6.40
N GLY A 5 -8.53 1.01 -7.51
CA GLY A 5 -8.39 2.40 -7.97
C GLY A 5 -8.87 3.44 -6.94
N ARG A 6 -9.94 3.17 -6.20
CA ARG A 6 -10.38 4.04 -5.10
C ARG A 6 -9.37 4.09 -3.96
N THR A 7 -8.78 2.95 -3.59
CA THR A 7 -7.74 2.92 -2.56
C THR A 7 -6.48 3.66 -3.00
N ILE A 8 -6.08 3.51 -4.28
CA ILE A 8 -5.00 4.28 -4.89
C ILE A 8 -5.28 5.78 -4.81
N ASN A 9 -6.47 6.23 -5.24
CA ASN A 9 -6.86 7.62 -5.15
C ASN A 9 -6.84 8.14 -3.71
N ALA A 10 -7.26 7.32 -2.74
CA ALA A 10 -7.21 7.69 -1.33
C ALA A 10 -5.79 7.79 -0.77
N ILE A 11 -4.83 7.03 -1.31
CA ILE A 11 -3.40 7.19 -0.99
C ILE A 11 -2.89 8.50 -1.57
N CYS A 12 -3.10 8.73 -2.87
CA CYS A 12 -2.60 9.93 -3.56
C CYS A 12 -3.26 11.23 -3.10
N ALA A 13 -4.48 11.18 -2.57
CA ALA A 13 -5.17 12.36 -2.03
C ALA A 13 -4.78 12.66 -0.57
N SER A 14 -3.99 11.80 0.08
CA SER A 14 -3.55 12.04 1.46
C SER A 14 -2.49 13.14 1.49
N ALA A 15 -2.67 14.14 2.35
CA ALA A 15 -1.69 15.21 2.53
C ALA A 15 -0.39 14.73 3.18
N ILE A 16 -0.47 13.66 3.97
CA ILE A 16 0.67 13.07 4.68
C ILE A 16 0.62 11.55 4.48
N LEU A 17 1.78 10.99 4.15
CA LEU A 17 2.00 9.55 4.08
C LEU A 17 3.20 9.18 4.97
N PRO A 18 3.21 7.99 5.59
CA PRO A 18 2.11 7.03 5.66
C PRO A 18 0.91 7.54 6.49
N THR A 19 -0.27 7.00 6.22
CA THR A 19 -1.47 7.20 7.05
C THR A 19 -1.56 6.15 8.16
N PRO A 20 -2.43 6.33 9.16
CA PRO A 20 -2.71 5.29 10.16
C PRO A 20 -3.27 3.97 9.62
N PHE A 21 -3.68 3.92 8.34
CA PHE A 21 -4.18 2.71 7.69
C PHE A 21 -3.09 1.92 6.95
N ASP A 22 -1.86 2.42 6.97
CA ASP A 22 -0.72 1.79 6.34
C ASP A 22 0.11 1.05 7.38
N ALA A 23 0.59 -0.13 7.00
CA ALA A 23 1.63 -0.81 7.75
C ALA A 23 2.90 -0.87 6.89
N VAL A 24 4.04 -1.11 7.53
CA VAL A 24 5.30 -1.40 6.83
C VAL A 24 5.43 -2.92 6.73
N ALA A 25 5.81 -3.41 5.55
CA ALA A 25 6.09 -4.82 5.33
C ALA A 25 7.32 -4.98 4.43
N THR A 26 7.98 -6.13 4.57
CA THR A 26 9.16 -6.46 3.78
C THR A 26 8.77 -7.24 2.54
N ILE A 27 9.10 -6.71 1.37
CA ILE A 27 9.10 -7.48 0.11
C ILE A 27 10.41 -8.27 0.08
N PRO A 28 10.38 -9.62 0.07
CA PRO A 28 11.58 -10.42 0.00
C PRO A 28 12.44 -10.05 -1.23
N PRO A 29 13.77 -9.99 -1.10
CA PRO A 29 14.53 -10.42 0.07
C PRO A 29 14.71 -9.38 1.20
N THR A 30 14.60 -8.08 0.95
CA THR A 30 14.99 -7.05 1.96
C THR A 30 14.30 -5.69 1.80
N GLN A 31 13.27 -5.60 0.97
CA GLN A 31 12.78 -4.33 0.48
C GLN A 31 11.53 -3.86 1.25
N ALA A 32 11.70 -2.93 2.19
CA ALA A 32 10.58 -2.32 2.91
C ALA A 32 9.63 -1.59 1.93
N ALA A 33 8.34 -1.73 2.19
CA ALA A 33 7.26 -1.06 1.47
C ALA A 33 6.09 -0.79 2.41
N LEU A 34 5.29 0.22 2.07
CA LEU A 34 4.01 0.45 2.71
C LEU A 34 2.98 -0.50 2.12
N VAL A 35 2.10 -0.98 2.99
CA VAL A 35 0.99 -1.85 2.64
C VAL A 35 -0.33 -1.29 3.16
N ARG A 36 -1.31 -1.22 2.28
CA ARG A 36 -2.70 -0.83 2.62
C ARG A 36 -3.68 -1.89 2.19
N ARG A 37 -4.55 -2.30 3.13
CA ARG A 37 -5.65 -3.22 2.81
C ARG A 37 -6.70 -2.53 1.93
N VAL A 38 -7.14 -3.19 0.87
CA VAL A 38 -8.27 -2.72 0.06
C VAL A 38 -9.57 -3.00 0.83
N PRO A 39 -10.37 -1.97 1.18
CA PRO A 39 -11.56 -2.16 2.01
C PRO A 39 -12.56 -3.15 1.41
N ARG A 40 -13.07 -4.07 2.22
CA ARG A 40 -14.02 -5.15 1.85
C ARG A 40 -13.45 -6.23 0.93
N PHE A 41 -12.15 -6.23 0.65
CA PHE A 41 -11.48 -7.27 -0.12
C PHE A 41 -10.32 -7.87 0.68
N ASN A 42 -9.98 -9.12 0.39
CA ASN A 42 -8.73 -9.70 0.84
C ASN A 42 -7.63 -9.37 -0.19
N LEU A 43 -7.39 -8.08 -0.40
CA LEU A 43 -6.38 -7.55 -1.31
C LEU A 43 -5.53 -6.53 -0.57
N TRP A 44 -4.25 -6.52 -0.88
CA TRP A 44 -3.24 -5.67 -0.25
C TRP A 44 -2.47 -4.92 -1.32
N LEU A 45 -2.50 -3.60 -1.24
CA LEU A 45 -1.74 -2.70 -2.10
C LEU A 45 -0.37 -2.46 -1.49
N TRP A 46 0.67 -2.72 -2.26
CA TRP A 46 2.06 -2.47 -1.90
C TRP A 46 2.55 -1.25 -2.66
N TYR A 47 3.15 -0.30 -1.93
CA TYR A 47 3.65 0.93 -2.52
C TYR A 47 4.82 1.51 -1.74
N ARG A 48 5.51 2.43 -2.37
CA ARG A 48 6.52 3.30 -1.75
C ARG A 48 6.13 4.73 -1.92
N VAL A 49 6.69 5.56 -1.06
CA VAL A 49 6.55 7.00 -1.14
C VAL A 49 7.92 7.61 -0.86
N ASP A 50 8.26 8.63 -1.64
CA ASP A 50 9.34 9.56 -1.35
C ASP A 50 8.74 10.98 -1.31
N ASP A 51 9.59 12.00 -1.26
CA ASP A 51 9.13 13.39 -1.15
C ASP A 51 8.32 13.88 -2.37
N GLU A 52 8.39 13.19 -3.51
CA GLU A 52 7.81 13.64 -4.78
C GLU A 52 6.76 12.69 -5.37
N ARG A 53 6.83 11.39 -5.08
CA ARG A 53 6.00 10.38 -5.76
C ARG A 53 5.55 9.24 -4.87
N VAL A 54 4.47 8.60 -5.32
CA VAL A 54 3.97 7.34 -4.82
C VAL A 54 4.18 6.28 -5.90
N ASP A 55 5.07 5.32 -5.63
CA ASP A 55 5.36 4.21 -6.52
C ASP A 55 4.51 3.00 -6.15
N PHE A 56 3.55 2.63 -7.00
CA PHE A 56 2.78 1.41 -6.83
C PHE A 56 3.59 0.19 -7.29
N ILE A 57 3.74 -0.79 -6.41
CA ILE A 57 4.56 -1.97 -6.67
C ILE A 57 3.68 -3.11 -7.17
N MET A 58 2.70 -3.54 -6.36
CA MET A 58 1.85 -4.68 -6.68
C MET A 58 0.57 -4.72 -5.84
N VAL A 59 -0.34 -5.62 -6.23
CA VAL A 59 -1.51 -6.00 -5.44
C VAL A 59 -1.45 -7.50 -5.16
N THR A 60 -1.51 -7.91 -3.89
CA THR A 60 -1.51 -9.33 -3.51
C THR A 60 -2.81 -9.74 -2.84
N PRO A 61 -3.28 -10.98 -3.02
CA PRO A 61 -4.40 -11.54 -2.26
C PRO A 61 -3.95 -12.09 -0.90
N THR A 62 -2.67 -12.45 -0.77
CA THR A 62 -2.07 -12.92 0.48
C THR A 62 -1.72 -11.73 1.36
N PRO A 63 -2.06 -11.76 2.66
CA PRO A 63 -1.65 -10.71 3.58
C PRO A 63 -0.12 -10.64 3.69
N PRO A 64 0.44 -9.42 3.81
CA PRO A 64 1.85 -9.23 4.10
C PRO A 64 2.22 -9.85 5.44
N VAL A 65 3.47 -10.31 5.55
CA VAL A 65 4.10 -10.49 6.86
C VAL A 65 4.51 -9.11 7.33
N ILE A 66 3.83 -8.61 8.35
CA ILE A 66 4.08 -7.31 8.97
C ILE A 66 5.00 -7.57 10.17
N GLU A 67 6.08 -6.82 10.26
CA GLU A 67 7.01 -6.85 11.40
C GLU A 67 6.50 -5.95 12.55
#